data_AF-R1CRK3-F1
#
_entry.id   AF-R1CRK3-F1
#
_cell.length_a   1.000
_cell.length_b   1.000
_cell.length_c   1.000
_cell.angle_alpha   90.00
_cell.angle_beta   90.00
_cell.angle_gamma   90.00
#
_symmetry.space_group_name_H-M   'P 1'
#
loop_
_entity.id
_entity.type
_entity.pdbx_description
1 polymer ?
#
loop_
_entity_poly.entity_id
_entity_poly.type
_entity_poly.pdbx_seq_one_letter_code
_entity_poly.pdbx_strand_id
1 'polypeptide(L)'
;MVEASPPPPQPPFMPGACQVWAGRCIRPGGVLGTQFYAFLALFVLGAVLIVRSVARGHLESETPGSFAAHLLASTVLVPAPAPALVQPRPLDERIDSRTSFAQILREQAVRAAGPRPRSLPRRRIDIDFAVLLMRTSYATADELDFMPMDEFQKRQFLLRQDDWEGYRQPLPPVKQGDISDPNYFDFMSYCQYATIAAGMRDGRVVFEELIDANGTSVVVARDPALPRDNARLPALLSLRVGDKILDAIAERYPGLAPTVELRPSRAALLEGVKALAQVFEYNNYLLSARLEPSERGFQLSAIAPATVWSQQVLSLRGDLVNDFEAKAIAAYLRRCAVDASYTTRYEGSEVVHIFVYA
;
A
#
# COMPACT_ATOMS: atom_id res chain seq x y z
N MET A 1 59.72 -9.74 32.16
CA MET A 1 58.91 -10.91 31.72
C MET A 1 57.68 -10.93 32.60
N VAL A 2 56.55 -10.47 32.06
CA VAL A 2 55.24 -10.48 32.72
C VAL A 2 54.35 -11.33 31.84
N GLU A 3 53.84 -12.40 32.45
CA GLU A 3 53.11 -13.50 31.83
C GLU A 3 51.67 -13.04 31.52
N ALA A 4 51.28 -13.10 30.24
CA ALA A 4 49.96 -12.69 29.79
C ALA A 4 48.91 -13.75 30.17
N SER A 5 47.89 -13.37 30.93
CA SER A 5 46.77 -14.24 31.27
C SER A 5 45.97 -14.65 30.02
N PRO A 6 45.50 -15.91 29.94
CA PRO A 6 44.72 -16.38 28.80
C PRO A 6 43.32 -15.73 28.78
N PRO A 7 42.73 -15.54 27.58
CA PRO A 7 41.38 -14.99 27.44
C PRO A 7 40.31 -15.94 28.04
N PRO A 8 39.19 -15.39 28.54
CA PRO A 8 38.14 -16.20 29.15
C PRO A 8 37.47 -17.14 28.12
N PRO A 9 36.96 -18.30 28.57
CA PRO A 9 36.33 -19.28 27.70
C PRO A 9 35.06 -18.71 27.08
N GLN A 10 34.89 -18.92 25.78
CA GLN A 10 33.65 -18.58 25.09
C GLN A 10 32.52 -19.49 25.57
N PRO A 11 31.29 -18.96 25.74
CA PRO A 11 30.16 -19.77 26.12
C PRO A 11 29.78 -20.75 25.00
N PRO A 12 29.25 -21.94 25.34
CA PRO A 12 28.91 -22.96 24.36
C PRO A 12 27.78 -22.48 23.44
N PHE A 13 27.95 -22.73 22.15
CA PHE A 13 26.95 -22.56 21.10
C PHE A 13 25.74 -23.47 21.43
N MET A 14 24.63 -22.87 21.84
CA MET A 14 23.36 -23.57 22.06
C MET A 14 22.58 -23.66 20.74
N PRO A 15 22.31 -24.86 20.20
CA PRO A 15 21.40 -25.02 19.08
C PRO A 15 19.95 -25.08 19.58
N GLY A 16 19.10 -24.19 19.04
CA GLY A 16 17.65 -24.38 18.96
C GLY A 16 16.85 -24.30 20.26
N ALA A 17 16.49 -23.10 20.69
CA ALA A 17 15.35 -22.90 21.59
C ALA A 17 14.08 -22.65 20.74
N CYS A 18 13.25 -23.68 20.64
CA CYS A 18 11.91 -23.62 20.06
C CYS A 18 10.98 -22.89 21.06
N GLN A 19 10.66 -21.62 20.81
CA GLN A 19 9.56 -20.95 21.52
C GLN A 19 8.26 -21.16 20.75
N VAL A 20 7.38 -21.94 21.36
CA VAL A 20 6.01 -22.15 20.92
C VAL A 20 5.24 -20.84 21.12
N TRP A 21 4.93 -20.16 20.03
CA TRP A 21 3.91 -19.10 20.00
C TRP A 21 2.90 -19.45 18.91
N ALA A 22 1.64 -19.64 19.33
CA ALA A 22 0.47 -19.87 18.48
C ALA A 22 0.54 -21.07 17.51
N GLY A 23 0.60 -22.30 18.03
CA GLY A 23 -0.12 -23.45 17.45
C GLY A 23 0.15 -23.89 16.00
N ARG A 24 1.18 -23.40 15.29
CA ARG A 24 1.62 -23.96 14.01
C ARG A 24 3.14 -24.09 13.97
N CYS A 25 3.62 -25.32 13.75
CA CYS A 25 5.03 -25.60 13.46
C CYS A 25 5.43 -24.91 12.15
N ILE A 26 6.18 -23.82 12.24
CA ILE A 26 6.95 -23.28 11.11
C ILE A 26 8.22 -24.12 11.00
N ARG A 27 8.33 -24.93 9.93
CA ARG A 27 9.60 -25.58 9.59
C ARG A 27 10.61 -24.50 9.18
N PRO A 28 11.85 -24.52 9.68
CA PRO A 28 12.91 -23.64 9.19
C PRO A 28 13.38 -24.18 7.83
N GLY A 29 13.23 -23.37 6.77
CA GLY A 29 13.73 -23.71 5.42
C GLY A 29 12.80 -23.44 4.24
N GLY A 30 11.68 -22.73 4.43
CA GLY A 30 10.75 -22.40 3.35
C GLY A 30 11.17 -21.19 2.52
N VAL A 31 11.47 -21.43 1.25
CA VAL A 31 11.88 -20.49 0.22
C VAL A 31 10.76 -19.48 -0.13
N LEU A 32 10.60 -18.42 0.67
CA LEU A 32 9.70 -17.29 0.36
C LEU A 32 10.42 -16.13 -0.38
N GLY A 33 11.75 -16.11 -0.35
CA GLY A 33 12.56 -15.10 -1.05
C GLY A 33 12.65 -15.32 -2.57
N THR A 34 12.64 -16.56 -3.04
CA THR A 34 12.91 -16.86 -4.46
C THR A 34 11.66 -16.78 -5.34
N GLN A 35 10.47 -16.93 -4.77
CA GLN A 35 9.23 -16.86 -5.56
C GLN A 35 8.93 -15.45 -6.06
N PHE A 36 9.30 -14.41 -5.30
CA PHE A 36 9.11 -13.02 -5.73
C PHE A 36 10.03 -12.62 -6.89
N TYR A 37 11.29 -13.07 -6.88
CA TYR A 37 12.23 -12.83 -7.99
C TYR A 37 11.92 -13.68 -9.22
N ALA A 38 11.45 -14.93 -9.05
CA ALA A 38 11.02 -15.77 -10.15
C ALA A 38 9.76 -15.21 -10.86
N PHE A 39 8.80 -14.68 -10.10
CA PHE A 39 7.59 -14.07 -10.68
C PHE A 39 7.87 -12.75 -11.39
N LEU A 40 8.74 -11.89 -10.83
CA LEU A 40 9.15 -10.64 -11.48
C LEU A 40 9.95 -10.91 -12.76
N ALA A 41 10.82 -11.94 -12.77
CA ALA A 41 11.58 -12.34 -13.95
C ALA A 41 10.69 -12.94 -15.06
N LEU A 42 9.69 -13.75 -14.71
CA LEU A 42 8.71 -14.29 -15.67
C LEU A 42 7.80 -13.21 -16.24
N PHE A 43 7.45 -12.18 -15.47
CA PHE A 43 6.66 -11.05 -15.95
C PHE A 43 7.43 -10.16 -16.94
N VAL A 44 8.73 -9.95 -16.73
CA VAL A 44 9.60 -9.21 -17.66
C VAL A 44 9.82 -10.01 -18.96
N LEU A 45 9.99 -11.33 -18.89
CA LEU A 45 10.09 -12.17 -20.08
C LEU A 45 8.79 -12.23 -20.89
N GLY A 46 7.64 -12.30 -20.21
CA GLY A 46 6.32 -12.25 -20.86
C GLY A 46 6.08 -10.95 -21.62
N ALA A 47 6.46 -9.80 -21.03
CA ALA A 47 6.36 -8.51 -21.69
C ALA A 47 7.27 -8.38 -22.92
N VAL A 48 8.49 -8.95 -22.89
CA VAL A 48 9.42 -8.94 -24.03
C VAL A 48 8.93 -9.82 -25.19
N LEU A 49 8.28 -10.95 -24.89
CA LEU A 49 7.73 -11.85 -25.91
C LEU A 49 6.47 -11.27 -26.59
N ILE A 50 5.64 -10.53 -25.85
CA ILE A 50 4.48 -9.83 -26.41
C ILE A 50 4.92 -8.70 -27.34
N VAL A 51 5.94 -7.92 -26.97
CA VAL A 51 6.50 -6.85 -27.83
C VAL A 51 7.16 -7.45 -29.09
N ARG A 52 7.83 -8.62 -28.99
CA ARG A 52 8.39 -9.32 -30.16
C ARG A 52 7.32 -9.95 -31.07
N SER A 53 6.19 -10.37 -30.52
CA SER A 53 5.07 -10.91 -31.30
C SER A 53 4.36 -9.80 -32.09
N VAL A 54 4.17 -8.63 -31.47
CA VAL A 54 3.58 -7.44 -32.12
C VAL A 54 4.53 -6.87 -33.19
N ALA A 55 5.85 -6.90 -32.96
CA ALA A 55 6.82 -6.45 -33.97
C ALA A 55 6.96 -7.40 -35.18
N ARG A 56 6.56 -8.67 -35.06
CA ARG A 56 6.57 -9.64 -36.18
C ARG A 56 5.28 -9.65 -37.01
N GLY A 57 4.20 -9.05 -36.51
CA GLY A 57 2.91 -8.98 -37.23
C GLY A 57 2.81 -7.89 -38.30
N HIS A 58 3.90 -7.16 -38.58
CA HIS A 58 3.90 -6.02 -39.52
C HIS A 58 4.95 -6.11 -40.64
N LEU A 59 5.40 -7.32 -41.00
CA LEU A 59 6.40 -7.50 -42.04
C LEU A 59 6.05 -8.63 -43.03
N GLU A 60 4.82 -8.68 -43.54
CA GLU A 60 4.53 -9.48 -44.75
C GLU A 60 3.48 -8.79 -45.63
N SER A 61 3.93 -7.95 -46.55
CA SER A 61 3.46 -7.90 -47.95
C SER A 61 4.00 -6.67 -48.68
N GLU A 62 5.23 -6.73 -49.19
CA GLU A 62 5.61 -5.90 -50.34
C GLU A 62 6.48 -6.71 -51.31
N THR A 63 5.96 -6.89 -52.51
CA THR A 63 6.73 -7.23 -53.71
C THR A 63 7.25 -5.93 -54.31
N PRO A 64 8.51 -5.86 -54.79
CA PRO A 64 9.12 -4.63 -55.26
C PRO A 64 8.75 -4.37 -56.71
N GLY A 65 7.99 -3.31 -56.97
CA GLY A 65 7.68 -2.88 -58.33
C GLY A 65 7.11 -1.47 -58.39
N SER A 66 7.86 -0.58 -59.04
CA SER A 66 7.44 0.74 -59.53
C SER A 66 7.52 1.92 -58.56
N PHE A 67 8.76 2.41 -58.40
CA PHE A 67 9.03 3.84 -58.25
C PHE A 67 8.46 4.61 -59.46
N ALA A 68 7.97 5.83 -59.19
CA ALA A 68 7.73 6.92 -60.13
C ALA A 68 6.49 6.83 -61.05
N ALA A 69 5.33 7.23 -60.52
CA ALA A 69 4.40 8.11 -61.23
C ALA A 69 3.43 8.76 -60.24
N HIS A 70 3.19 10.06 -60.43
CA HIS A 70 2.18 10.89 -59.75
C HIS A 70 2.54 11.49 -58.39
N LEU A 71 3.59 12.33 -58.41
CA LEU A 71 3.45 13.66 -57.83
C LEU A 71 2.37 14.44 -58.62
N LEU A 72 1.59 15.27 -57.90
CA LEU A 72 0.58 16.23 -58.35
C LEU A 72 -0.86 15.71 -58.49
N ALA A 73 -1.61 15.71 -57.39
CA ALA A 73 -2.93 16.36 -57.31
C ALA A 73 -3.49 16.34 -55.88
N SER A 74 -4.11 17.46 -55.50
CA SER A 74 -5.07 17.60 -54.40
C SER A 74 -4.51 17.96 -53.02
N THR A 75 -4.24 19.26 -52.85
CA THR A 75 -4.51 19.97 -51.61
C THR A 75 -5.99 19.81 -51.23
N VAL A 76 -6.29 18.92 -50.30
CA VAL A 76 -7.57 18.92 -49.57
C VAL A 76 -7.26 19.39 -48.15
N LEU A 77 -7.89 20.50 -47.75
CA LEU A 77 -7.93 20.93 -46.36
C LEU A 77 -8.43 19.77 -45.49
N VAL A 78 -7.55 19.23 -44.64
CA VAL A 78 -7.97 18.35 -43.55
C VAL A 78 -8.50 19.25 -42.44
N PRO A 79 -9.80 19.18 -42.07
CA PRO A 79 -10.28 19.92 -40.91
C PRO A 79 -9.62 19.35 -39.65
N ALA A 80 -9.25 20.23 -38.72
CA ALA A 80 -8.71 19.85 -37.42
C ALA A 80 -9.65 18.83 -36.74
N PRO A 81 -9.12 17.76 -36.12
CA PRO A 81 -9.95 16.80 -35.40
C PRO A 81 -10.65 17.54 -34.26
N ALA A 82 -11.98 17.51 -34.28
CA ALA A 82 -12.81 17.94 -33.16
C ALA A 82 -12.36 17.21 -31.88
N PRO A 83 -12.43 17.85 -30.69
CA PRO A 83 -12.10 17.18 -29.45
C PRO A 83 -12.97 15.92 -29.34
N ALA A 84 -12.32 14.76 -29.34
CA ALA A 84 -13.00 13.49 -29.18
C ALA A 84 -13.75 13.54 -27.85
N LEU A 85 -15.08 13.69 -27.94
CA LEU A 85 -15.98 13.33 -26.85
C LEU A 85 -15.59 11.90 -26.47
N VAL A 86 -15.05 11.73 -25.27
CA VAL A 86 -14.80 10.42 -24.68
C VAL A 86 -16.16 9.74 -24.65
N GLN A 87 -16.42 8.89 -25.63
CA GLN A 87 -17.59 8.02 -25.64
C GLN A 87 -17.46 7.16 -24.38
N PRO A 88 -18.45 7.18 -23.46
CA PRO A 88 -18.44 6.23 -22.36
C PRO A 88 -18.40 4.84 -22.99
N ARG A 89 -17.36 4.07 -22.65
CA ARG A 89 -17.30 2.67 -23.08
C ARG A 89 -18.60 1.99 -22.62
N PRO A 90 -19.17 1.07 -23.43
CA PRO A 90 -20.22 0.19 -22.96
C PRO A 90 -19.78 -0.44 -21.65
N LEU A 91 -20.69 -0.52 -20.67
CA LEU A 91 -20.47 -1.29 -19.44
C LEU A 91 -20.21 -2.75 -19.85
N ASP A 92 -18.95 -3.11 -20.02
CA ASP A 92 -18.53 -4.50 -20.14
C ASP A 92 -19.06 -5.26 -18.90
N GLU A 93 -19.50 -6.50 -19.10
CA GLU A 93 -19.98 -7.48 -18.11
C GLU A 93 -18.93 -7.88 -17.04
N ARG A 94 -18.03 -6.97 -16.66
CA ARG A 94 -17.06 -7.08 -15.56
C ARG A 94 -17.58 -6.49 -14.25
N ILE A 95 -18.89 -6.28 -14.14
CA ILE A 95 -19.51 -6.02 -12.84
C ILE A 95 -19.48 -7.35 -12.11
N ASP A 96 -18.53 -7.49 -11.19
CA ASP A 96 -18.65 -8.46 -10.11
C ASP A 96 -20.08 -8.35 -9.57
N SER A 97 -20.86 -9.43 -9.62
CA SER A 97 -22.33 -9.44 -9.45
C SER A 97 -22.81 -8.95 -8.08
N ARG A 98 -21.88 -8.45 -7.26
CA ARG A 98 -22.03 -7.90 -5.91
C ARG A 98 -21.88 -6.38 -5.84
N THR A 99 -21.33 -5.72 -6.88
CA THR A 99 -21.15 -4.26 -6.85
C THR A 99 -22.49 -3.57 -7.13
N SER A 100 -23.07 -2.95 -6.10
CA SER A 100 -24.33 -2.21 -6.28
C SER A 100 -24.16 -1.04 -7.24
N PHE A 101 -25.19 -0.72 -8.02
CA PHE A 101 -25.21 0.46 -8.90
C PHE A 101 -24.92 1.76 -8.13
N ALA A 102 -25.40 1.86 -6.89
CA ALA A 102 -25.11 2.99 -6.00
C ALA A 102 -23.60 3.13 -5.70
N GLN A 103 -22.90 2.01 -5.53
CA GLN A 103 -21.45 2.02 -5.33
C GLN A 103 -20.72 2.48 -6.60
N ILE A 104 -21.14 2.01 -7.78
CA ILE A 104 -20.56 2.45 -9.06
C ILE A 104 -20.73 3.97 -9.21
N LEU A 105 -21.92 4.51 -8.96
CA LEU A 105 -22.18 5.95 -9.02
C LEU A 105 -21.34 6.73 -8.01
N ARG A 106 -21.18 6.21 -6.78
CA ARG A 106 -20.33 6.84 -5.76
C ARG A 106 -18.87 6.88 -6.22
N GLU A 107 -18.35 5.79 -6.75
CA GLU A 107 -16.96 5.72 -7.22
C GLU A 107 -16.72 6.66 -8.40
N GLN A 108 -17.66 6.73 -9.35
CA GLN A 108 -17.60 7.69 -10.45
C GLN A 108 -17.68 9.14 -9.95
N ALA A 109 -18.55 9.43 -8.99
CA ALA A 109 -18.64 10.76 -8.39
C ALA A 109 -17.34 11.16 -7.66
N VAL A 110 -16.72 10.24 -6.91
CA VAL A 110 -15.43 10.49 -6.27
C VAL A 110 -14.32 10.69 -7.31
N ARG A 111 -14.29 9.91 -8.40
CA ARG A 111 -13.32 10.13 -9.49
C ARG A 111 -13.49 11.50 -10.15
N ALA A 112 -14.73 11.95 -10.34
CA ALA A 112 -15.03 13.22 -10.99
C ALA A 112 -14.77 14.44 -10.09
N ALA A 113 -15.12 14.34 -8.81
CA ALA A 113 -15.09 15.46 -7.86
C ALA A 113 -13.94 15.39 -6.83
N GLY A 114 -13.18 14.29 -6.82
CA GLY A 114 -12.10 14.06 -5.86
C GLY A 114 -10.89 14.95 -6.07
N PRO A 115 -9.97 14.98 -5.09
CA PRO A 115 -8.74 15.74 -5.21
C PRO A 115 -7.92 15.22 -6.39
N ARG A 116 -7.41 16.15 -7.20
CA ARG A 116 -6.43 15.81 -8.24
C ARG A 116 -5.08 15.51 -7.59
N PRO A 117 -4.34 14.50 -8.06
CA PRO A 117 -2.95 14.29 -7.66
C PRO A 117 -2.13 15.55 -7.92
N ARG A 118 -1.23 15.87 -6.99
CA ARG A 118 -0.35 17.04 -7.07
C ARG A 118 1.08 16.61 -6.79
N SER A 119 2.02 17.18 -7.55
CA SER A 119 3.43 17.05 -7.22
C SER A 119 3.72 17.91 -5.99
N LEU A 120 4.23 17.26 -4.94
CA LEU A 120 4.70 17.91 -3.72
C LEU A 120 6.23 17.81 -3.66
N PRO A 121 6.93 18.75 -3.00
CA PRO A 121 8.39 18.76 -2.89
C PRO A 121 8.89 17.67 -1.91
N ARG A 122 8.60 16.41 -2.24
CA ARG A 122 8.95 15.23 -1.45
C ARG A 122 10.26 14.63 -1.97
N ARG A 123 11.08 14.15 -1.05
CA ARG A 123 12.21 13.28 -1.38
C ARG A 123 11.71 11.88 -1.68
N ARG A 124 12.56 11.06 -2.29
CA ARG A 124 12.29 9.63 -2.45
C ARG A 124 12.27 8.97 -1.08
N ILE A 125 11.25 8.16 -0.84
CA ILE A 125 11.09 7.40 0.40
C ILE A 125 12.23 6.38 0.48
N ASP A 126 12.74 6.12 1.68
CA ASP A 126 13.60 4.95 1.89
C ASP A 126 12.89 3.69 1.38
N ILE A 127 13.56 2.95 0.50
CA ILE A 127 12.93 1.84 -0.23
C ILE A 127 12.44 0.75 0.72
N ASP A 128 13.24 0.41 1.73
CA ASP A 128 12.88 -0.65 2.64
C ASP A 128 11.77 -0.21 3.60
N PHE A 129 11.75 1.07 3.98
CA PHE A 129 10.64 1.63 4.75
C PHE A 129 9.33 1.63 3.93
N ALA A 130 9.38 2.02 2.66
CA ALA A 130 8.23 1.91 1.76
C ALA A 130 7.73 0.46 1.63
N VAL A 131 8.65 -0.50 1.46
CA VAL A 131 8.34 -1.93 1.44
C VAL A 131 7.69 -2.37 2.76
N LEU A 132 8.25 -1.96 3.90
CA LEU A 132 7.73 -2.29 5.23
C LEU A 132 6.27 -1.87 5.37
N LEU A 133 5.94 -0.62 5.04
CA LEU A 133 4.58 -0.08 5.17
C LEU A 133 3.57 -0.85 4.29
N MET A 134 3.92 -1.04 3.03
CA MET A 134 3.05 -1.72 2.06
C MET A 134 2.87 -3.21 2.40
N ARG A 135 3.95 -3.92 2.73
CA ARG A 135 3.90 -5.34 3.11
C ARG A 135 3.14 -5.55 4.41
N THR A 136 3.31 -4.67 5.39
CA THR A 136 2.59 -4.80 6.67
C THR A 136 1.08 -4.74 6.47
N SER A 137 0.60 -3.85 5.60
CA SER A 137 -0.84 -3.77 5.31
C SER A 137 -1.33 -4.94 4.45
N TYR A 138 -0.53 -5.40 3.49
CA TYR A 138 -0.87 -6.56 2.66
C TYR A 138 -0.96 -7.84 3.50
N ALA A 139 0.07 -8.14 4.30
CA ALA A 139 0.13 -9.34 5.13
C ALA A 139 -0.97 -9.34 6.20
N THR A 140 -1.27 -8.16 6.79
CA THR A 140 -2.39 -8.07 7.73
C THR A 140 -3.74 -8.28 7.05
N ALA A 141 -3.92 -7.88 5.78
CA ALA A 141 -5.15 -8.16 5.05
C ALA A 141 -5.34 -9.66 4.79
N ASP A 142 -4.27 -10.34 4.36
CA ASP A 142 -4.20 -11.79 4.17
C ASP A 142 -4.56 -12.54 5.48
N GLU A 143 -3.91 -12.20 6.59
CA GLU A 143 -4.18 -12.78 7.92
C GLU A 143 -5.61 -12.58 8.48
N LEU A 144 -6.42 -11.73 7.85
CA LEU A 144 -7.81 -11.52 8.25
C LEU A 144 -8.78 -12.46 7.52
N ASP A 145 -8.29 -13.28 6.58
CA ASP A 145 -9.04 -14.33 5.87
C ASP A 145 -10.45 -13.87 5.47
N PHE A 146 -10.54 -12.75 4.75
CA PHE A 146 -11.83 -12.24 4.26
C PHE A 146 -12.02 -12.45 2.75
N MET A 147 -10.96 -12.71 2.01
CA MET A 147 -11.02 -13.04 0.59
C MET A 147 -9.80 -13.85 0.15
N PRO A 148 -9.91 -14.63 -0.93
CA PRO A 148 -8.76 -15.29 -1.56
C PRO A 148 -7.73 -14.27 -2.05
N MET A 149 -6.44 -14.55 -1.90
CA MET A 149 -5.40 -13.61 -2.31
C MET A 149 -5.22 -13.52 -3.82
N ASP A 150 -5.57 -14.56 -4.58
CA ASP A 150 -5.62 -14.48 -6.04
C ASP A 150 -6.71 -13.49 -6.52
N GLU A 151 -7.87 -13.50 -5.85
CA GLU A 151 -8.94 -12.54 -6.10
C GLU A 151 -8.51 -11.12 -5.73
N PHE A 152 -7.87 -10.96 -4.57
CA PHE A 152 -7.31 -9.67 -4.12
C PHE A 152 -6.33 -9.10 -5.16
N GLN A 153 -5.35 -9.91 -5.59
CA GLN A 153 -4.33 -9.50 -6.55
C GLN A 153 -4.93 -9.11 -7.90
N LYS A 154 -5.91 -9.90 -8.38
CA LYS A 154 -6.65 -9.59 -9.61
C LYS A 154 -7.40 -8.26 -9.50
N ARG A 155 -8.14 -8.05 -8.41
CA ARG A 155 -8.90 -6.79 -8.18
C ARG A 155 -7.98 -5.59 -8.08
N GLN A 156 -6.89 -5.70 -7.32
CA GLN A 156 -5.88 -4.63 -7.21
C GLN A 156 -5.24 -4.29 -8.55
N PHE A 157 -4.92 -5.31 -9.36
CA PHE A 157 -4.35 -5.12 -10.70
C PHE A 157 -5.30 -4.39 -11.64
N LEU A 158 -6.58 -4.78 -11.67
CA LEU A 158 -7.60 -4.13 -12.50
C LEU A 158 -7.82 -2.68 -12.06
N LEU A 159 -7.96 -2.43 -10.75
CA LEU A 159 -8.08 -1.06 -10.22
C LEU A 159 -6.87 -0.20 -10.60
N ARG A 160 -5.66 -0.76 -10.50
CA ARG A 160 -4.43 -0.10 -10.92
C ARG A 160 -4.46 0.23 -12.41
N GLN A 161 -4.89 -0.69 -13.28
CA GLN A 161 -4.98 -0.42 -14.72
C GLN A 161 -5.97 0.70 -15.04
N ASP A 162 -7.14 0.67 -14.40
CA ASP A 162 -8.22 1.62 -14.65
C ASP A 162 -7.85 3.04 -14.22
N ASP A 163 -7.21 3.19 -13.06
CA ASP A 163 -6.95 4.51 -12.47
C ASP A 163 -5.58 5.10 -12.83
N TRP A 164 -4.62 4.30 -13.31
CA TRP A 164 -3.22 4.73 -13.47
C TRP A 164 -3.04 5.91 -14.43
N GLU A 165 -3.71 5.87 -15.57
CA GLU A 165 -3.57 6.92 -16.59
C GLU A 165 -4.10 8.25 -16.08
N GLY A 166 -5.29 8.26 -15.47
CA GLY A 166 -5.87 9.46 -14.88
C GLY A 166 -5.04 10.00 -13.70
N TYR A 167 -4.47 9.10 -12.89
CA TYR A 167 -3.62 9.48 -11.76
C TYR A 167 -2.32 10.17 -12.20
N ARG A 168 -1.62 9.60 -13.19
CA ARG A 168 -0.26 10.06 -13.55
C ARG A 168 -0.24 11.30 -14.43
N GLN A 169 -1.30 11.57 -15.19
CA GLN A 169 -1.37 12.67 -16.15
C GLN A 169 -0.98 14.06 -15.59
N PRO A 170 -1.46 14.49 -14.41
CA PRO A 170 -1.11 15.79 -13.85
C PRO A 170 0.26 15.83 -13.14
N LEU A 171 1.02 14.73 -13.14
CA LEU A 171 2.26 14.58 -12.37
C LEU A 171 3.50 14.61 -13.27
N PRO A 172 4.69 14.91 -12.72
CA PRO A 172 5.94 14.64 -13.42
C PRO A 172 6.05 13.15 -13.78
N PRO A 173 6.95 12.76 -14.70
CA PRO A 173 7.11 11.36 -15.08
C PRO A 173 7.32 10.43 -13.88
N VAL A 174 6.30 9.63 -13.56
CA VAL A 174 6.34 8.63 -12.48
C VAL A 174 6.59 7.26 -13.09
N LYS A 175 7.62 6.55 -12.61
CA LYS A 175 7.92 5.19 -13.06
C LYS A 175 7.02 4.19 -12.33
N GLN A 176 6.21 3.45 -13.09
CA GLN A 176 5.40 2.39 -12.52
C GLN A 176 6.29 1.30 -11.89
N GLY A 177 5.94 0.87 -10.68
CA GLY A 177 6.68 -0.12 -9.90
C GLY A 177 7.75 0.47 -8.98
N ASP A 178 8.06 1.77 -9.10
CA ASP A 178 9.05 2.43 -8.26
C ASP A 178 8.42 2.92 -6.94
N ILE A 179 8.28 2.02 -5.97
CA ILE A 179 7.65 2.31 -4.67
C ILE A 179 8.41 3.31 -3.79
N SER A 180 9.65 3.67 -4.15
CA SER A 180 10.38 4.75 -3.47
C SER A 180 10.06 6.15 -4.03
N ASP A 181 9.44 6.23 -5.21
CA ASP A 181 8.83 7.48 -5.68
C ASP A 181 7.56 7.74 -4.86
N PRO A 182 7.47 8.88 -4.13
CA PRO A 182 6.35 9.15 -3.26
C PRO A 182 5.02 9.28 -4.02
N ASN A 183 5.02 9.66 -5.30
CA ASN A 183 3.78 9.70 -6.09
C ASN A 183 3.32 8.29 -6.48
N TYR A 184 4.25 7.40 -6.85
CA TYR A 184 3.89 6.02 -7.12
C TYR A 184 3.46 5.29 -5.84
N PHE A 185 4.13 5.57 -4.71
CA PHE A 185 3.76 5.04 -3.40
C PHE A 185 2.33 5.43 -3.02
N ASP A 186 1.99 6.73 -3.13
CA ASP A 186 0.64 7.27 -2.89
C ASP A 186 -0.42 6.46 -3.67
N PHE A 187 -0.21 6.32 -4.98
CA PHE A 187 -1.12 5.62 -5.88
C PHE A 187 -1.26 4.14 -5.57
N MET A 188 -0.14 3.44 -5.38
CA MET A 188 -0.16 2.01 -5.12
C MET A 188 -0.76 1.71 -3.75
N SER A 189 -0.54 2.59 -2.76
CA SER A 189 -1.15 2.51 -1.44
C SER A 189 -2.66 2.73 -1.50
N TYR A 190 -3.14 3.70 -2.28
CA TYR A 190 -4.56 3.84 -2.61
C TYR A 190 -5.15 2.55 -3.20
N CYS A 191 -4.53 1.99 -4.24
CA CYS A 191 -5.02 0.78 -4.89
C CYS A 191 -5.13 -0.37 -3.88
N GLN A 192 -4.13 -0.53 -3.01
CA GLN A 192 -4.14 -1.54 -1.96
C GLN A 192 -5.28 -1.32 -0.97
N TYR A 193 -5.39 -0.13 -0.37
CA TYR A 193 -6.38 0.14 0.67
C TYR A 193 -7.82 0.15 0.13
N ALA A 194 -8.05 0.65 -1.08
CA ALA A 194 -9.35 0.55 -1.75
C ALA A 194 -9.74 -0.92 -2.00
N THR A 195 -8.79 -1.75 -2.44
CA THR A 195 -9.03 -3.19 -2.64
C THR A 195 -9.31 -3.91 -1.33
N ILE A 196 -8.55 -3.62 -0.26
CA ILE A 196 -8.80 -4.18 1.08
C ILE A 196 -10.19 -3.76 1.56
N ALA A 197 -10.56 -2.48 1.45
CA ALA A 197 -11.86 -1.98 1.91
C ALA A 197 -13.03 -2.65 1.17
N ALA A 198 -12.93 -2.77 -0.16
CA ALA A 198 -13.93 -3.48 -0.96
C ALA A 198 -14.01 -4.97 -0.61
N GLY A 199 -12.85 -5.63 -0.48
CA GLY A 199 -12.79 -7.04 -0.09
C GLY A 199 -13.37 -7.31 1.30
N MET A 200 -13.14 -6.42 2.27
CA MET A 200 -13.73 -6.53 3.61
C MET A 200 -15.25 -6.39 3.60
N ARG A 201 -15.80 -5.44 2.82
CA ARG A 201 -17.26 -5.28 2.70
C ARG A 201 -17.95 -6.57 2.26
N ASP A 202 -17.39 -7.20 1.22
CA ASP A 202 -17.93 -8.43 0.62
C ASP A 202 -17.30 -9.70 1.20
N GLY A 203 -16.62 -9.56 2.35
CA GLY A 203 -15.76 -10.59 2.92
C GLY A 203 -16.48 -11.90 3.20
N ARG A 204 -15.82 -13.01 2.89
CA ARG A 204 -16.30 -14.36 3.14
C ARG A 204 -15.63 -14.95 4.37
N VAL A 205 -16.33 -15.89 5.01
CA VAL A 205 -15.81 -16.65 6.15
C VAL A 205 -15.14 -17.96 5.71
N VAL A 206 -15.60 -18.53 4.60
CA VAL A 206 -15.00 -19.71 3.97
C VAL A 206 -14.95 -19.45 2.47
N PHE A 207 -13.83 -19.75 1.84
CA PHE A 207 -13.62 -19.57 0.41
C PHE A 207 -12.55 -20.54 -0.12
N GLU A 208 -12.55 -20.72 -1.44
CA GLU A 208 -11.47 -21.41 -2.13
C GLU A 208 -10.43 -20.39 -2.59
N GLU A 209 -9.16 -20.71 -2.39
CA GLU A 209 -8.02 -19.89 -2.77
C GLU A 209 -7.07 -20.67 -3.66
N LEU A 210 -6.63 -20.03 -4.74
CA LEU A 210 -5.64 -20.59 -5.64
C LEU A 210 -4.23 -20.38 -5.07
N ILE A 211 -3.50 -21.47 -4.78
CA ILE A 211 -2.17 -21.41 -4.17
C ILE A 211 -1.02 -21.52 -5.17
N ASP A 212 -1.29 -21.92 -6.41
CA ASP A 212 -0.29 -21.99 -7.47
C ASP A 212 -0.85 -21.72 -8.89
N ALA A 213 0.05 -21.55 -9.85
CA ALA A 213 -0.32 -21.33 -11.25
C ALA A 213 -0.82 -22.60 -11.98
N ASN A 214 -0.74 -23.77 -11.33
CA ASN A 214 -1.17 -25.05 -11.92
C ASN A 214 -2.67 -25.31 -11.70
N GLY A 215 -3.37 -24.42 -11.00
CA GLY A 215 -4.79 -24.59 -10.70
C GLY A 215 -5.04 -25.25 -9.35
N THR A 216 -4.02 -25.42 -8.50
CA THR A 216 -4.21 -26.02 -7.17
C THR A 216 -4.90 -25.03 -6.25
N SER A 217 -6.07 -25.41 -5.73
CA SER A 217 -6.83 -24.61 -4.77
C SER A 217 -6.92 -25.28 -3.40
N VAL A 218 -7.03 -24.47 -2.36
CA VAL A 218 -7.29 -24.90 -0.99
C VAL A 218 -8.53 -24.20 -0.44
N VAL A 219 -9.26 -24.87 0.45
CA VAL A 219 -10.35 -24.23 1.19
C VAL A 219 -9.75 -23.53 2.41
N VAL A 220 -9.91 -22.22 2.47
CA VAL A 220 -9.55 -21.39 3.60
C VAL A 220 -10.79 -21.07 4.41
N ALA A 221 -10.68 -21.20 5.72
CA ALA A 221 -11.71 -20.81 6.67
C ALA A 221 -11.13 -19.79 7.65
N ARG A 222 -11.76 -18.63 7.73
CA ARG A 222 -11.37 -17.55 8.66
C ARG A 222 -11.28 -18.10 10.08
N ASP A 223 -10.16 -17.82 10.73
CA ASP A 223 -9.91 -18.18 12.12
C ASP A 223 -11.13 -17.83 13.00
N PRO A 224 -11.68 -18.78 13.78
CA PRO A 224 -12.78 -18.53 14.71
C PRO A 224 -12.50 -17.43 15.75
N ALA A 225 -11.24 -17.11 16.04
CA ALA A 225 -10.85 -16.02 16.93
C ALA A 225 -11.02 -14.63 16.28
N LEU A 226 -11.17 -14.55 14.95
CA LEU A 226 -11.43 -13.31 14.24
C LEU A 226 -12.93 -12.97 14.20
N PRO A 227 -13.30 -11.68 14.10
CA PRO A 227 -14.69 -11.28 13.91
C PRO A 227 -15.33 -11.95 12.69
N ARG A 228 -16.51 -12.56 12.90
CA ARG A 228 -17.37 -13.03 11.81
C ARG A 228 -18.06 -11.87 11.09
N ASP A 229 -18.39 -10.80 11.83
CA ASP A 229 -18.94 -9.58 11.27
C ASP A 229 -17.86 -8.74 10.56
N ASN A 230 -18.04 -8.57 9.25
CA ASN A 230 -17.13 -7.82 8.39
C ASN A 230 -17.02 -6.34 8.78
N ALA A 231 -18.04 -5.75 9.41
CA ALA A 231 -18.00 -4.35 9.84
C ALA A 231 -16.91 -4.08 10.90
N ARG A 232 -16.42 -5.13 11.57
CA ARG A 232 -15.36 -5.04 12.58
C ARG A 232 -13.94 -5.22 12.01
N LEU A 233 -13.80 -5.71 10.78
CA LEU A 233 -12.50 -5.96 10.14
C LEU A 233 -11.69 -4.66 9.93
N PRO A 234 -12.28 -3.52 9.51
CA PRO A 234 -11.55 -2.27 9.32
C PRO A 234 -10.77 -1.78 10.54
N ALA A 235 -11.41 -1.82 11.71
CA ALA A 235 -10.79 -1.42 12.97
C ALA A 235 -9.67 -2.40 13.37
N LEU A 236 -9.90 -3.70 13.17
CA LEU A 236 -8.91 -4.74 13.47
C LEU A 236 -7.68 -4.68 12.55
N LEU A 237 -7.86 -4.42 11.25
CA LEU A 237 -6.76 -4.18 10.31
C LEU A 237 -5.92 -2.99 10.78
N SER A 238 -6.55 -1.86 11.04
CA SER A 238 -5.85 -0.64 11.47
C SER A 238 -5.06 -0.86 12.76
N LEU A 239 -5.65 -1.61 13.70
CA LEU A 239 -5.03 -2.03 14.95
C LEU A 239 -3.75 -2.85 14.70
N ARG A 240 -3.84 -3.93 13.91
CA ARG A 240 -2.74 -4.86 13.66
C ARG A 240 -1.64 -4.23 12.80
N VAL A 241 -2.01 -3.41 11.82
CA VAL A 241 -1.05 -2.65 10.99
C VAL A 241 -0.24 -1.70 11.87
N GLY A 242 -0.90 -0.97 12.77
CA GLY A 242 -0.21 -0.08 13.71
C GLY A 242 0.77 -0.83 14.61
N ASP A 243 0.34 -1.97 15.18
CA ASP A 243 1.20 -2.79 16.05
C ASP A 243 2.45 -3.27 15.32
N LYS A 244 2.28 -3.85 14.12
CA LYS A 244 3.41 -4.37 13.33
C LYS A 244 4.37 -3.29 12.86
N ILE A 245 3.86 -2.10 12.50
CA ILE A 245 4.72 -0.96 12.15
C ILE A 245 5.52 -0.53 13.37
N LEU A 246 4.89 -0.43 14.54
CA LEU A 246 5.58 -0.07 15.78
C LEU A 246 6.66 -1.10 16.15
N ASP A 247 6.36 -2.40 16.03
CA ASP A 247 7.35 -3.47 16.26
C ASP A 247 8.54 -3.35 15.30
N ALA A 248 8.27 -3.19 14.01
CA ALA A 248 9.32 -3.04 13.01
C ALA A 248 10.15 -1.76 13.22
N ILE A 249 9.54 -0.68 13.69
CA ILE A 249 10.25 0.55 14.05
C ILE A 249 11.17 0.30 15.26
N ALA A 250 10.66 -0.35 16.30
CA ALA A 250 11.45 -0.68 17.49
C ALA A 250 12.66 -1.58 17.16
N GLU A 251 12.47 -2.55 16.27
CA GLU A 251 13.54 -3.43 15.80
C GLU A 251 14.58 -2.69 14.95
N ARG A 252 14.13 -1.89 13.98
CA ARG A 252 15.02 -1.27 12.98
C ARG A 252 15.71 0.00 13.46
N TYR A 253 15.09 0.74 14.38
CA TYR A 253 15.57 2.04 14.84
C TYR A 253 15.69 2.09 16.37
N PRO A 254 16.48 1.22 17.03
CA PRO A 254 16.52 1.12 18.48
C PRO A 254 16.92 2.43 19.21
N GLY A 255 17.59 3.36 18.53
CA GLY A 255 17.96 4.68 19.09
C GLY A 255 16.97 5.80 18.78
N LEU A 256 15.97 5.57 17.93
CA LEU A 256 14.96 6.57 17.53
C LEU A 256 13.54 6.11 17.85
N ALA A 257 13.30 4.82 18.00
CA ALA A 257 12.01 4.27 18.39
C ALA A 257 11.65 4.70 19.83
N PRO A 258 10.37 4.96 20.12
CA PRO A 258 9.96 5.32 21.46
C PRO A 258 10.07 4.12 22.41
N THR A 259 10.49 4.39 23.65
CA THR A 259 10.34 3.42 24.74
C THR A 259 8.88 3.31 25.13
N VAL A 260 8.38 2.07 25.25
CA VAL A 260 7.04 1.79 25.75
C VAL A 260 7.09 1.67 27.27
N GLU A 261 6.50 2.64 27.95
CA GLU A 261 6.28 2.64 29.40
C GLU A 261 4.78 2.63 29.70
N LEU A 262 4.35 1.93 30.74
CA LEU A 262 2.94 1.91 31.14
C LEU A 262 2.57 3.22 31.83
N ARG A 263 1.53 3.90 31.31
CA ARG A 263 0.98 5.17 31.83
C ARG A 263 2.09 6.21 32.11
N PRO A 264 2.89 6.57 31.09
CA PRO A 264 3.99 7.51 31.27
C PRO A 264 3.45 8.91 31.58
N SER A 265 4.34 9.81 32.02
CA SER A 265 3.98 11.22 32.11
C SER A 265 3.56 11.74 30.73
N ARG A 266 2.67 12.74 30.70
CA ARG A 266 2.22 13.36 29.45
C ARG A 266 3.39 13.87 28.59
N ALA A 267 4.43 14.42 29.21
CA ALA A 267 5.63 14.87 28.50
C ALA A 267 6.36 13.70 27.84
N ALA A 268 6.59 12.60 28.56
CA ALA A 268 7.25 11.41 28.03
C ALA A 268 6.44 10.75 26.91
N LEU A 269 5.11 10.70 27.05
CA LEU A 269 4.21 10.20 26.00
C LEU A 269 4.36 11.01 24.70
N LEU A 270 4.38 12.34 24.79
CA LEU A 270 4.49 13.22 23.63
C LEU A 270 5.88 13.15 22.98
N GLU A 271 6.95 12.98 23.77
CA GLU A 271 8.28 12.70 23.21
C GLU A 271 8.29 11.37 22.45
N GLY A 272 7.58 10.35 22.93
CA GLY A 272 7.41 9.09 22.19
C GLY A 272 6.65 9.25 20.86
N VAL A 273 5.58 10.05 20.86
CA VAL A 273 4.84 10.40 19.63
C VAL A 273 5.75 11.14 18.63
N LYS A 274 6.53 12.10 19.13
CA LYS A 274 7.49 12.85 18.32
C LYS A 274 8.59 11.96 17.75
N ALA A 275 9.10 11.01 18.53
CA ALA A 275 10.08 10.04 18.09
C ALA A 275 9.56 9.19 16.92
N LEU A 276 8.30 8.73 16.98
CA LEU A 276 7.66 8.05 15.85
C LEU A 276 7.58 8.95 14.62
N ALA A 277 7.10 10.19 14.77
CA ALA A 277 7.03 11.13 13.65
C ALA A 277 8.41 11.36 13.01
N GLN A 278 9.47 11.47 13.81
CA GLN A 278 10.85 11.58 13.34
C GLN A 278 11.32 10.36 12.55
N VAL A 279 10.87 9.14 12.86
CA VAL A 279 11.17 7.96 12.03
C VAL A 279 10.57 8.12 10.63
N PHE A 280 9.32 8.59 10.52
CA PHE A 280 8.69 8.83 9.22
C PHE A 280 9.39 9.95 8.43
N GLU A 281 9.82 11.03 9.10
CA GLU A 281 10.64 12.10 8.50
C GLU A 281 11.98 11.56 8.00
N TYR A 282 12.71 10.82 8.85
CA TYR A 282 14.02 10.27 8.57
C TYR A 282 14.02 9.38 7.31
N ASN A 283 12.95 8.62 7.13
CA ASN A 283 12.75 7.76 5.95
C ASN A 283 12.11 8.49 4.76
N ASN A 284 12.03 9.82 4.80
CA ASN A 284 11.43 10.67 3.77
C ASN A 284 9.97 10.32 3.41
N TYR A 285 9.24 9.65 4.31
CA TYR A 285 7.82 9.38 4.10
C TYR A 285 6.99 10.67 4.16
N LEU A 286 7.38 11.62 4.99
CA LEU A 286 6.77 12.94 5.10
C LEU A 286 7.86 14.02 5.15
N LEU A 287 7.54 15.27 4.80
CA LEU A 287 8.52 16.36 4.75
C LEU A 287 8.93 16.81 6.15
N SER A 288 7.93 17.01 7.02
CA SER A 288 8.11 17.31 8.44
C SER A 288 6.80 17.08 9.19
N ALA A 289 6.85 16.95 10.50
CA ALA A 289 5.71 16.82 11.37
C ALA A 289 5.72 17.91 12.46
N ARG A 290 4.54 18.39 12.83
CA ARG A 290 4.34 19.30 13.98
C ARG A 290 3.42 18.64 14.99
N LEU A 291 3.83 18.66 16.25
CA LEU A 291 3.06 18.11 17.36
C LEU A 291 2.61 19.25 18.29
N GLU A 292 1.31 19.42 18.42
CA GLU A 292 0.68 20.47 19.22
C GLU A 292 -0.13 19.84 20.36
N PRO A 293 0.37 19.89 21.61
CA PRO A 293 -0.36 19.34 22.75
C PRO A 293 -1.65 20.13 23.05
N SER A 294 -2.71 19.45 23.46
CA SER A 294 -3.98 20.06 23.89
C SER A 294 -4.47 19.49 25.22
N GLU A 295 -5.33 20.16 25.97
CA GLU A 295 -5.76 19.65 27.30
C GLU A 295 -6.29 18.22 27.27
N ARG A 296 -6.99 17.85 26.19
CA ARG A 296 -7.63 16.53 26.01
C ARG A 296 -6.84 15.57 25.13
N GLY A 297 -5.63 15.92 24.71
CA GLY A 297 -4.92 15.13 23.70
C GLY A 297 -3.76 15.86 23.05
N PHE A 298 -3.64 15.68 21.73
CA PHE A 298 -2.67 16.38 20.89
C PHE A 298 -3.12 16.35 19.43
N GLN A 299 -2.56 17.27 18.66
CA GLN A 299 -2.67 17.30 17.21
C GLN A 299 -1.31 16.98 16.60
N LEU A 300 -1.27 16.01 15.67
CA LEU A 300 -0.12 15.75 14.82
C LEU A 300 -0.43 16.21 13.40
N SER A 301 0.33 17.18 12.93
CA SER A 301 0.28 17.71 11.58
C SER A 301 1.43 17.10 10.76
N ALA A 302 1.12 16.17 9.86
CA ALA A 302 2.06 15.62 8.89
C ALA A 302 2.08 16.50 7.62
N ILE A 303 3.22 17.11 7.34
CA ILE A 303 3.42 18.00 6.19
C ILE A 303 3.86 17.17 4.98
N ALA A 304 3.06 17.20 3.93
CA ALA A 304 3.30 16.49 2.67
C ALA A 304 3.68 15.00 2.83
N PRO A 305 2.92 14.18 3.59
CA PRO A 305 3.16 12.74 3.63
C PRO A 305 3.06 12.10 2.24
N ALA A 306 3.63 10.91 2.09
CA ALA A 306 3.62 10.16 0.85
C ALA A 306 2.21 9.75 0.40
N THR A 307 1.21 9.83 1.29
CA THR A 307 -0.16 9.32 1.11
C THR A 307 -1.23 10.41 1.12
N VAL A 308 -0.87 11.69 0.97
CA VAL A 308 -1.85 12.81 1.03
C VAL A 308 -3.04 12.57 0.10
N TRP A 309 -2.77 12.27 -1.17
CA TRP A 309 -3.84 12.13 -2.15
C TRP A 309 -4.69 10.90 -1.86
N SER A 310 -4.07 9.75 -1.60
CA SER A 310 -4.76 8.50 -1.30
C SER A 310 -5.64 8.63 -0.07
N GLN A 311 -5.16 9.26 1.01
CA GLN A 311 -5.94 9.44 2.22
C GLN A 311 -7.20 10.28 1.95
N GLN A 312 -7.05 11.38 1.21
CA GLN A 312 -8.18 12.24 0.83
C GLN A 312 -9.20 11.49 -0.04
N VAL A 313 -8.75 10.75 -1.06
CA VAL A 313 -9.64 9.96 -1.94
C VAL A 313 -10.36 8.86 -1.17
N LEU A 314 -9.63 8.09 -0.36
CA LEU A 314 -10.20 7.01 0.45
C LEU A 314 -11.22 7.54 1.45
N SER A 315 -10.95 8.70 2.05
CA SER A 315 -11.89 9.37 2.95
C SER A 315 -13.21 9.75 2.25
N LEU A 316 -13.16 10.30 1.02
CA LEU A 316 -14.36 10.60 0.23
C LEU A 316 -15.14 9.32 -0.14
N ARG A 317 -14.43 8.22 -0.40
CA ARG A 317 -15.03 6.90 -0.65
C ARG A 317 -15.67 6.30 0.61
N GLY A 318 -15.35 6.81 1.80
CA GLY A 318 -15.70 6.16 3.07
C GLY A 318 -15.00 4.82 3.24
N ASP A 319 -13.83 4.68 2.60
CA ASP A 319 -12.98 3.49 2.66
C ASP A 319 -11.97 3.60 3.81
N LEU A 320 -11.16 2.55 3.98
CA LEU A 320 -10.03 2.54 4.90
C LEU A 320 -9.03 3.64 4.55
N VAL A 321 -8.63 4.45 5.52
CA VAL A 321 -7.59 5.47 5.35
C VAL A 321 -6.21 4.80 5.47
N ASN A 322 -5.24 5.21 4.67
CA ASN A 322 -3.87 4.70 4.69
C ASN A 322 -2.88 5.62 5.43
N ASP A 323 -3.25 6.03 6.64
CA ASP A 323 -2.48 6.85 7.59
C ASP A 323 -1.55 5.99 8.47
N PHE A 324 -0.44 5.52 7.88
CA PHE A 324 0.53 4.65 8.55
C PHE A 324 1.08 5.24 9.86
N GLU A 325 1.39 6.53 9.84
CA GLU A 325 1.87 7.33 10.96
C GLU A 325 0.88 7.35 12.12
N ALA A 326 -0.40 7.60 11.83
CA ALA A 326 -1.45 7.65 12.85
C ALA A 326 -1.72 6.26 13.44
N LYS A 327 -1.69 5.20 12.62
CA LYS A 327 -1.81 3.82 13.10
C LYS A 327 -0.67 3.42 14.04
N ALA A 328 0.58 3.77 13.69
CA ALA A 328 1.74 3.49 14.55
C ALA A 328 1.64 4.23 15.89
N ILE A 329 1.22 5.50 15.87
CA ILE A 329 1.00 6.29 17.08
C ILE A 329 -0.13 5.73 17.94
N ALA A 330 -1.26 5.36 17.33
CA ALA A 330 -2.37 4.72 18.05
C ALA A 330 -1.93 3.41 18.73
N ALA A 331 -1.09 2.61 18.06
CA ALA A 331 -0.50 1.41 18.66
C ALA A 331 0.41 1.76 19.85
N TYR A 332 1.24 2.79 19.73
CA TYR A 332 2.11 3.24 20.82
C TYR A 332 1.30 3.70 22.05
N LEU A 333 0.30 4.56 21.86
CA LEU A 333 -0.58 5.02 22.93
C LEU A 333 -1.25 3.83 23.64
N ARG A 334 -1.79 2.88 22.87
CA ARG A 334 -2.41 1.67 23.43
C ARG A 334 -1.41 0.84 24.24
N ARG A 335 -0.19 0.63 23.76
CA ARG A 335 0.84 -0.15 24.48
C ARG A 335 1.35 0.58 25.72
N CYS A 336 1.27 1.90 25.75
CA CYS A 336 1.44 2.71 26.96
C CYS A 336 0.23 2.69 27.90
N ALA A 337 -0.81 1.89 27.62
CA ALA A 337 -2.07 1.85 28.37
C ALA A 337 -2.77 3.21 28.46
N VAL A 338 -2.66 4.02 27.40
CA VAL A 338 -3.40 5.28 27.22
C VAL A 338 -4.50 5.03 26.19
N ASP A 339 -5.75 5.14 26.64
CA ASP A 339 -6.91 5.03 25.75
C ASP A 339 -7.09 6.35 24.98
N ALA A 340 -7.11 6.24 23.65
CA ALA A 340 -7.17 7.38 22.76
C ALA A 340 -7.86 7.00 21.46
N SER A 341 -8.61 7.95 20.91
CA SER A 341 -9.16 7.90 19.56
C SER A 341 -8.60 9.04 18.74
N TYR A 342 -8.69 8.96 17.41
CA TYR A 342 -8.30 10.08 16.56
C TYR A 342 -9.23 10.27 15.37
N THR A 343 -9.20 11.48 14.85
CA THR A 343 -9.81 11.85 13.57
C THR A 343 -8.78 12.51 12.68
N THR A 344 -8.97 12.42 11.37
CA THR A 344 -8.06 12.99 10.38
C THR A 344 -8.75 14.10 9.59
N ARG A 345 -8.06 15.22 9.39
CA ARG A 345 -8.46 16.33 8.52
C ARG A 345 -7.38 16.58 7.48
N TYR A 346 -7.79 17.20 6.37
CA TYR A 346 -6.91 17.46 5.23
C TYR A 346 -6.89 18.94 4.92
N GLU A 347 -5.69 19.54 4.95
CA GLU A 347 -5.48 20.98 4.77
C GLU A 347 -4.44 21.20 3.66
N GLY A 348 -4.90 21.16 2.41
CA GLY A 348 -4.01 21.26 1.25
C GLY A 348 -3.07 20.05 1.15
N SER A 349 -1.79 20.26 1.45
CA SER A 349 -0.75 19.22 1.50
C SER A 349 -0.48 18.69 2.92
N GLU A 350 -1.20 19.20 3.91
CA GLU A 350 -1.07 18.79 5.31
C GLU A 350 -2.17 17.79 5.68
N VAL A 351 -1.78 16.76 6.42
CA VAL A 351 -2.69 15.78 7.02
C VAL A 351 -2.64 15.97 8.52
N VAL A 352 -3.78 16.27 9.13
CA VAL A 352 -3.88 16.64 10.54
C VAL A 352 -4.61 15.53 11.29
N HIS A 353 -3.91 14.82 12.16
CA HIS A 353 -4.47 13.80 13.05
C HIS A 353 -4.70 14.40 14.43
N ILE A 354 -5.94 14.36 14.89
CA ILE A 354 -6.33 14.92 16.19
C ILE A 354 -6.63 13.76 17.12
N PHE A 355 -5.72 13.52 18.06
CA PHE A 355 -5.85 12.48 19.08
C PHE A 355 -6.54 13.06 20.31
N VAL A 356 -7.51 12.32 20.84
CA VAL A 356 -8.26 12.66 22.05
C VAL A 356 -8.20 11.48 23.01
N TYR A 357 -7.72 11.74 24.22
CA TYR A 357 -7.69 10.76 25.31
C TYR A 357 -9.10 10.50 25.83
N ALA A 358 -9.37 9.25 26.23
CA ALA A 358 -10.66 8.85 26.79
C ALA A 358 -10.89 9.35 28.22
#